data_AF-A0A4Q2J3E6-F1
#
_entry.id   AF-A0A4Q2J3E6-F1
#
_cell.length_a   1.000
_cell.length_b   1.000
_cell.length_c   1.000
_cell.angle_alpha   90.00
_cell.angle_beta   90.00
_cell.angle_gamma   90.00
#
_symmetry.space_group_name_H-M   'P 1'
#
loop_
_entity.id
_entity.type
_entity.pdbx_description
1 polymer ?
#
loop_
_entity_poly.entity_id
_entity_poly.type
_entity_poly.pdbx_seq_one_letter_code
_entity_poly.pdbx_strand_id
1 'polypeptide(L)'
;MKTANTATPRDGAPPSPVRRAVFAGLALIVFAGFIALGSWQLQRRVWKLDLIARVEQRVHAAPAPAPGPAQWPLVNAASDEYRRVETKGVFLNDRETLVQASTELGSGFWVMTPLRTAGGGIVMINRGFVAPGALKAMHAADAAPPASPSAATSASASPSMATVTGLLRISQPGGGFLRHNDPAADRWFSRDVQAIGAARGLDPRRLAPYFIDADAGPDAGRWPVGGLTVISFPNNHLVYALTWYALALMTAAAFLRSLRSLRIRPGLRPAWRPGSEPPILPEKQTRGEREGEDNRDTGNVR
;
A
#
# COMPACT_ATOMS: atom_id res chain seq x y z
N MET A 1 -6.76 45.06 58.05
CA MET A 1 -5.68 44.27 57.39
C MET A 1 -6.22 42.90 57.03
N LYS A 2 -5.97 42.46 55.78
CA LYS A 2 -6.51 41.24 55.15
C LYS A 2 -6.21 39.98 55.96
N THR A 3 -7.23 39.21 56.33
CA THR A 3 -7.06 37.81 56.73
C THR A 3 -6.81 36.97 55.48
N ALA A 4 -5.63 36.36 55.40
CA ALA A 4 -5.25 35.49 54.29
C ALA A 4 -6.01 34.16 54.39
N ASN A 5 -6.93 33.91 53.45
CA ASN A 5 -7.54 32.60 53.25
C ASN A 5 -6.49 31.64 52.69
N THR A 6 -5.86 30.85 53.55
CA THR A 6 -4.99 29.74 53.14
C THR A 6 -5.90 28.57 52.75
N ALA A 7 -6.23 28.46 51.47
CA ALA A 7 -6.92 27.29 50.93
C ALA A 7 -6.01 26.07 51.09
N THR A 8 -6.43 25.12 51.92
CA THR A 8 -5.78 23.80 52.06
C THR A 8 -5.87 23.06 50.72
N PRO A 9 -4.79 22.41 50.23
CA PRO A 9 -4.89 21.58 49.04
C PRO A 9 -5.85 20.43 49.33
N ARG A 10 -6.91 20.26 48.53
CA ARG A 10 -7.74 19.06 48.59
C ARG A 10 -6.90 17.88 48.12
N ASP A 11 -6.40 17.09 49.05
CA ASP A 11 -5.84 15.77 48.77
C ASP A 11 -6.92 14.92 48.07
N GLY A 12 -6.78 14.72 46.77
CA GLY A 12 -7.73 13.96 45.97
C GLY A 12 -7.80 12.50 46.45
N ALA A 13 -8.99 12.07 46.84
CA ALA A 13 -9.28 10.68 47.20
C ALA A 13 -8.78 9.71 46.11
N PRO A 14 -8.23 8.53 46.48
CA PRO A 14 -7.71 7.59 45.50
C PRO A 14 -8.80 7.17 44.50
N PRO A 15 -8.46 6.97 43.21
CA PRO A 15 -9.42 6.52 42.21
C PRO A 15 -10.10 5.22 42.65
N SER A 16 -11.43 5.13 42.45
CA SER A 16 -12.22 3.94 42.76
C SER A 16 -11.72 2.72 41.98
N PRO A 17 -11.80 1.49 42.55
CA PRO A 17 -11.33 0.28 41.89
C PRO A 17 -12.01 0.03 40.54
N VAL A 18 -13.30 0.39 40.42
CA VAL A 18 -14.06 0.35 39.17
C VAL A 18 -13.45 1.25 38.09
N ARG A 19 -13.09 2.50 38.43
CA ARG A 19 -12.46 3.43 37.47
C ARG A 19 -11.11 2.92 36.97
N ARG A 20 -10.36 2.20 37.82
CA ARG A 20 -9.09 1.58 37.44
C ARG A 20 -9.29 0.38 36.53
N ALA A 21 -10.27 -0.48 36.82
CA ALA A 21 -10.62 -1.60 35.97
C ALA A 21 -11.08 -1.15 34.58
N VAL A 22 -11.92 -0.12 34.51
CA VAL A 22 -12.34 0.49 33.24
C VAL A 22 -11.15 1.07 32.47
N PHE A 23 -10.28 1.84 33.13
CA PHE A 23 -9.08 2.38 32.50
C PHE A 23 -8.14 1.28 31.98
N ALA A 24 -7.92 0.22 32.77
CA ALA A 24 -7.11 -0.92 32.36
C ALA A 24 -7.71 -1.67 31.17
N GLY A 25 -9.03 -1.89 31.17
CA GLY A 25 -9.75 -2.49 30.06
C GLY A 25 -9.61 -1.66 28.78
N LEU A 26 -9.81 -0.34 28.87
CA LEU A 26 -9.65 0.56 27.72
C LEU A 26 -8.21 0.58 27.20
N ALA A 27 -7.22 0.66 28.09
CA ALA A 27 -5.81 0.62 27.70
C ALA A 27 -5.45 -0.68 26.99
N LEU A 28 -5.99 -1.82 27.46
CA LEU A 28 -5.79 -3.12 26.83
C LEU A 28 -6.45 -3.20 25.44
N ILE A 29 -7.67 -2.69 25.29
CA ILE A 29 -8.38 -2.64 23.99
C ILE A 29 -7.59 -1.80 22.99
N VAL A 30 -7.14 -0.60 23.39
CA VAL A 30 -6.36 0.29 22.52
C VAL A 30 -5.02 -0.36 22.14
N PHE A 31 -4.33 -0.96 23.10
CA PHE A 31 -3.09 -1.68 22.86
C PHE A 31 -3.30 -2.83 21.86
N ALA A 32 -4.31 -3.68 22.08
CA ALA A 32 -4.64 -4.79 21.19
C ALA A 32 -5.00 -4.29 19.78
N GLY A 33 -5.73 -3.17 19.67
CA GLY A 33 -6.05 -2.53 18.41
C GLY A 33 -4.79 -2.09 17.65
N PHE A 34 -3.84 -1.44 18.31
CA PHE A 34 -2.57 -1.05 17.67
C PHE A 34 -1.70 -2.25 17.27
N ILE A 35 -1.64 -3.31 18.08
CA ILE A 35 -0.96 -4.55 17.70
C ILE A 35 -1.62 -5.19 16.47
N ALA A 36 -2.95 -5.26 16.43
CA ALA A 36 -3.69 -5.80 15.30
C ALA A 36 -3.45 -4.99 14.02
N LEU A 37 -3.50 -3.66 14.11
CA LEU A 37 -3.22 -2.77 12.97
C LEU A 37 -1.77 -2.89 12.49
N GLY A 38 -0.80 -2.95 13.40
CA GLY A 38 0.60 -3.19 13.05
C GLY A 38 0.79 -4.52 12.33
N SER A 39 0.21 -5.60 12.87
CA SER A 39 0.28 -6.94 12.27
C SER A 39 -0.35 -7.00 10.88
N TRP A 40 -1.52 -6.37 10.72
CA TRP A 40 -2.18 -6.25 9.42
C TRP A 40 -1.32 -5.50 8.39
N GLN A 41 -0.64 -4.42 8.79
CA GLN A 41 0.27 -3.69 7.89
C GLN A 41 1.45 -4.56 7.45
N LEU A 42 2.04 -5.38 8.33
CA LEU A 42 3.09 -6.34 7.93
C LEU A 42 2.57 -7.39 6.95
N GLN A 43 1.40 -7.98 7.21
CA GLN A 43 0.80 -8.95 6.30
C GLN A 43 0.54 -8.33 4.92
N ARG A 44 0.01 -7.10 4.90
CA ARG A 44 -0.24 -6.36 3.67
C ARG A 44 1.06 -6.04 2.92
N ARG A 45 2.13 -5.74 3.65
CA ARG A 45 3.48 -5.53 3.08
C ARG A 45 3.97 -6.79 2.38
N VAL A 46 3.91 -7.95 3.03
CA VAL A 46 4.37 -9.23 2.45
C VAL A 46 3.61 -9.52 1.17
N TRP A 47 2.28 -9.46 1.21
CA TRP A 47 1.44 -9.63 0.02
C TRP A 47 1.84 -8.68 -1.13
N LYS A 48 2.12 -7.40 -0.80
CA LYS A 48 2.52 -6.41 -1.79
C LYS A 48 3.91 -6.68 -2.36
N LEU A 49 4.86 -7.12 -1.54
CA LEU A 49 6.20 -7.51 -2.00
C LEU A 49 6.12 -8.71 -2.95
N ASP A 50 5.28 -9.70 -2.66
CA ASP A 50 5.09 -10.84 -3.55
C ASP A 50 4.49 -10.42 -4.90
N LEU A 51 3.58 -9.44 -4.90
CA LEU A 51 3.03 -8.87 -6.13
C LEU A 51 4.11 -8.16 -6.95
N ILE A 52 4.93 -7.32 -6.31
CA ILE A 52 6.04 -6.62 -6.96
C ILE A 52 7.02 -7.64 -7.55
N ALA A 53 7.46 -8.62 -6.76
CA ALA A 53 8.39 -9.65 -7.21
C ALA A 53 7.88 -10.42 -8.43
N ARG A 54 6.58 -10.77 -8.46
CA ARG A 54 5.97 -11.41 -9.64
C ARG A 54 6.01 -10.52 -10.88
N VAL A 55 5.72 -9.23 -10.74
CA VAL A 55 5.75 -8.28 -11.86
C VAL A 55 7.18 -8.09 -12.35
N GLU A 56 8.15 -7.90 -11.46
CA GLU A 56 9.57 -7.79 -11.78
C GLU A 56 10.07 -9.01 -12.56
N GLN A 57 9.71 -10.22 -12.11
CA GLN A 57 10.04 -11.46 -12.82
C GLN A 57 9.46 -11.49 -14.23
N ARG A 58 8.20 -11.08 -14.42
CA ARG A 58 7.53 -11.09 -15.73
C ARG A 58 8.13 -10.11 -16.72
N VAL A 59 8.54 -8.94 -16.25
CA VAL A 59 9.09 -7.86 -17.08
C VAL A 59 10.48 -8.21 -17.60
N HIS A 60 11.28 -8.92 -16.79
CA HIS A 60 12.65 -9.32 -17.12
C HIS A 60 12.75 -10.73 -17.73
N ALA A 61 11.65 -11.49 -17.80
CA ALA A 61 11.63 -12.79 -18.45
C ALA A 61 11.91 -12.69 -19.95
N ALA A 62 12.39 -13.77 -20.57
CA ALA A 62 12.50 -13.84 -22.02
C ALA A 62 11.11 -13.64 -22.67
N PRO A 63 11.01 -12.93 -23.81
CA PRO A 63 9.73 -12.74 -24.50
C PRO A 63 9.09 -14.07 -24.88
N ALA A 64 7.82 -14.25 -24.49
CA ALA A 64 7.00 -15.37 -24.94
C ALA A 64 6.09 -14.94 -26.11
N PRO A 65 5.55 -15.85 -26.93
CA PRO A 65 4.54 -15.49 -27.92
C PRO A 65 3.34 -14.79 -27.27
N ALA A 66 2.88 -13.70 -27.88
CA ALA A 66 1.67 -13.00 -27.43
C ALA A 66 0.43 -13.90 -27.58
N PRO A 67 -0.56 -13.83 -26.67
CA PRO A 67 -1.76 -14.66 -26.72
C PRO A 67 -2.51 -14.54 -28.05
N GLY A 68 -2.74 -15.67 -28.73
CA GLY A 68 -3.51 -15.70 -29.98
C GLY A 68 -5.04 -15.70 -29.75
N PRO A 69 -5.86 -15.64 -30.80
CA PRO A 69 -7.33 -15.63 -30.71
C PRO A 69 -7.93 -16.71 -29.81
N ALA A 70 -7.37 -17.93 -29.84
CA ALA A 70 -7.82 -19.04 -28.99
C ALA A 70 -7.59 -18.81 -27.49
N GLN A 71 -6.64 -17.95 -27.12
CA GLN A 71 -6.27 -17.67 -25.73
C GLN A 71 -6.91 -16.37 -25.20
N TRP A 72 -7.41 -15.49 -26.08
CA TRP A 72 -8.01 -14.20 -25.68
C TRP A 72 -9.09 -14.30 -24.61
N PRO A 73 -10.01 -15.28 -24.61
CA PRO A 73 -11.01 -15.40 -23.54
C PRO A 73 -10.42 -15.64 -22.14
N LEU A 74 -9.17 -16.09 -22.05
CA LEU A 74 -8.48 -16.39 -20.80
C LEU A 74 -7.60 -15.23 -20.32
N VAL A 75 -7.32 -14.25 -21.17
CA VAL A 75 -6.43 -13.13 -20.86
C VAL A 75 -7.05 -12.27 -19.75
N ASN A 76 -6.31 -12.06 -18.67
CA ASN A 76 -6.75 -11.21 -17.57
C ASN A 76 -5.57 -10.54 -16.85
N ALA A 77 -5.85 -9.52 -16.03
CA ALA A 77 -4.82 -8.74 -15.36
C ALA A 77 -3.94 -9.57 -14.42
N ALA A 78 -4.52 -10.55 -13.71
CA ALA A 78 -3.80 -11.33 -12.72
C ALA A 78 -2.75 -12.26 -13.37
N SER A 79 -3.08 -12.93 -14.47
CA SER A 79 -2.18 -13.85 -15.15
C SER A 79 -1.28 -13.19 -16.20
N ASP A 80 -1.75 -12.15 -16.88
CA ASP A 80 -1.12 -11.70 -18.12
C ASP A 80 -0.53 -10.30 -18.10
N GLU A 81 -1.01 -9.41 -17.22
CA GLU A 81 -0.46 -8.04 -17.18
C GLU A 81 1.04 -8.09 -16.83
N TYR A 82 1.80 -7.27 -17.56
CA TYR A 82 3.26 -7.14 -17.51
C TYR A 82 4.05 -8.36 -17.99
N ARG A 83 3.41 -9.38 -18.58
CA ARG A 83 4.16 -10.41 -19.29
C ARG A 83 4.92 -9.80 -20.46
N ARG A 84 6.22 -10.08 -20.55
CA ARG A 84 7.01 -9.77 -21.75
C ARG A 84 6.60 -10.70 -22.88
N VAL A 85 6.12 -10.12 -23.97
CA VAL A 85 5.58 -10.85 -25.13
C VAL A 85 6.18 -10.37 -26.44
N GLU A 86 6.18 -11.25 -27.45
CA GLU A 86 6.55 -10.96 -28.82
C GLU A 86 5.36 -11.25 -29.76
N THR A 87 5.16 -10.37 -30.74
CA THR A 87 4.21 -10.58 -31.84
C THR A 87 4.80 -10.13 -33.17
N LYS A 88 4.34 -10.73 -34.27
CA LYS A 88 4.78 -10.42 -35.63
C LYS A 88 3.59 -10.16 -36.52
N GLY A 89 3.71 -9.17 -37.39
CA GLY A 89 2.62 -8.81 -38.30
C GLY A 89 2.90 -7.56 -39.11
N VAL A 90 1.85 -7.04 -39.71
CA VAL A 90 1.87 -5.82 -40.52
C VAL A 90 1.13 -4.73 -39.76
N PHE A 91 1.74 -3.55 -39.61
CA PHE A 91 1.07 -2.39 -39.03
C PHE A 91 -0.01 -1.86 -39.97
N LEU A 92 -1.17 -1.53 -39.40
CA LEU A 92 -2.26 -0.83 -40.06
C LEU A 92 -2.13 0.67 -39.73
N ASN A 93 -1.11 1.33 -40.31
CA ASN A 93 -0.78 2.73 -40.02
C ASN A 93 -1.93 3.71 -40.37
N ASP A 94 -2.79 3.33 -41.30
CA ASP A 94 -4.03 4.05 -41.65
C ASP A 94 -5.07 4.07 -40.52
N ARG A 95 -4.88 3.25 -39.48
CA ARG A 95 -5.77 3.12 -38.31
C ARG A 95 -5.09 3.50 -37.00
N GLU A 96 -4.02 4.27 -37.08
CA GLU A 96 -3.35 4.83 -35.91
C GLU A 96 -4.30 5.71 -35.07
N THR A 97 -4.06 5.72 -33.76
CA THR A 97 -4.80 6.53 -32.79
C THR A 97 -3.85 7.19 -31.81
N LEU A 98 -3.97 8.51 -31.67
CA LEU A 98 -3.22 9.28 -30.70
C LEU A 98 -4.00 9.36 -29.39
N VAL A 99 -3.44 8.81 -28.31
CA VAL A 99 -4.03 8.88 -26.97
C VAL A 99 -3.26 9.88 -26.14
N GLN A 100 -3.93 10.86 -25.54
CA GLN A 100 -3.24 11.87 -24.72
C GLN A 100 -2.43 11.24 -23.60
N ALA A 101 -1.20 11.73 -23.45
CA ALA A 101 -0.23 11.21 -22.51
C ALA A 101 0.50 12.35 -21.81
N SER A 102 0.82 12.13 -20.53
CA SER A 102 1.80 12.90 -19.78
C SER A 102 2.85 11.93 -19.28
N THR A 103 4.09 12.16 -19.70
CA THR A 103 5.26 11.35 -19.36
C THR A 103 6.35 12.24 -18.80
N GLU A 104 7.48 11.66 -18.41
CA GLU A 104 8.69 12.42 -18.05
C GLU A 104 9.24 13.25 -19.21
N LEU A 105 8.88 12.92 -20.46
CA LEU A 105 9.21 13.69 -21.67
C LEU A 105 8.23 14.84 -21.93
N GLY A 106 7.27 15.07 -21.03
CA GLY A 106 6.26 16.11 -21.12
C GLY A 106 4.90 15.63 -21.63
N SER A 107 4.09 16.60 -22.09
CA SER A 107 2.76 16.36 -22.66
C SER A 107 2.86 15.96 -24.13
N GLY A 108 2.05 14.99 -24.55
CA GLY A 108 2.01 14.53 -25.93
C GLY A 108 1.03 13.38 -26.09
N PHE A 109 1.41 12.37 -26.87
CA PHE A 109 0.52 11.28 -27.24
C PHE A 109 1.22 9.92 -27.17
N TRP A 110 0.49 8.90 -26.69
CA TRP A 110 0.77 7.51 -27.02
C TRP A 110 0.28 7.22 -28.43
N VAL A 111 1.11 6.51 -29.19
CA VAL A 111 0.82 6.13 -30.57
C VAL A 111 0.29 4.69 -30.59
N MET A 112 -1.02 4.54 -30.65
CA MET A 112 -1.70 3.25 -30.67
C MET A 112 -1.95 2.82 -32.12
N THR A 113 -1.24 1.79 -32.58
CA THR A 113 -1.33 1.30 -33.97
C THR A 113 -1.72 -0.18 -33.99
N PRO A 114 -2.78 -0.57 -34.71
CA PRO A 114 -3.13 -1.98 -34.85
C PRO A 114 -2.08 -2.74 -35.66
N LEU A 115 -1.71 -3.92 -35.20
CA LEU A 115 -0.82 -4.86 -35.90
C LEU A 115 -1.62 -6.10 -36.30
N ARG A 116 -1.72 -6.36 -37.60
CA ARG A 116 -2.37 -7.58 -38.13
C ARG A 116 -1.35 -8.71 -38.22
N THR A 117 -1.55 -9.74 -37.41
CA THR A 117 -0.75 -10.97 -37.42
C THR A 117 -1.00 -11.82 -38.66
N ALA A 118 -0.11 -12.76 -38.97
CA ALA A 118 -0.26 -13.68 -40.10
C ALA A 118 -1.54 -14.52 -40.01
N GLY A 119 -2.00 -14.86 -38.80
CA GLY A 119 -3.26 -15.58 -38.56
C GLY A 119 -4.52 -14.70 -38.69
N GLY A 120 -4.39 -13.42 -39.06
CA GLY A 120 -5.49 -12.49 -39.23
C GLY A 120 -6.03 -11.87 -37.94
N GLY A 121 -5.48 -12.25 -36.78
CA GLY A 121 -5.73 -11.57 -35.50
C GLY A 121 -5.06 -10.21 -35.47
N ILE A 122 -5.66 -9.27 -34.74
CA ILE A 122 -5.23 -7.88 -34.64
C ILE A 122 -4.88 -7.61 -33.18
N VAL A 123 -3.66 -7.14 -32.94
CA VAL A 123 -3.18 -6.74 -31.62
C VAL A 123 -2.91 -5.25 -31.64
N MET A 124 -3.41 -4.52 -30.66
CA MET A 124 -3.12 -3.10 -30.53
C MET A 124 -1.71 -2.91 -29.96
N ILE A 125 -0.88 -2.10 -30.60
CA ILE A 125 0.48 -1.80 -30.15
C ILE A 125 0.56 -0.34 -29.74
N ASN A 126 0.95 -0.06 -28.51
CA ASN A 126 1.47 1.25 -28.14
C ASN A 126 2.93 1.33 -28.58
N ARG A 127 3.20 1.99 -29.70
CA ARG A 127 4.55 2.12 -30.27
C ARG A 127 5.45 3.02 -29.43
N GLY A 128 4.87 3.87 -28.58
CA GLY A 128 5.60 4.79 -27.73
C GLY A 128 4.97 6.19 -27.66
N PHE A 129 5.67 7.07 -26.98
CA PHE A 129 5.28 8.47 -26.81
C PHE A 129 5.74 9.32 -27.99
N VAL A 130 4.97 10.33 -28.39
CA VAL A 130 5.37 11.35 -29.34
C VAL A 130 4.99 12.74 -28.83
N ALA A 131 5.95 13.67 -28.86
CA ALA A 131 5.68 15.07 -28.57
C ALA A 131 4.88 15.72 -29.72
N PRO A 132 4.00 16.70 -29.48
CA PRO A 132 3.18 17.31 -30.52
C PRO A 132 3.99 17.87 -31.70
N GLY A 133 5.14 18.50 -31.42
CA GLY A 133 6.04 19.05 -32.45
C GLY A 133 6.75 17.98 -33.30
N ALA A 134 6.72 16.71 -32.91
CA ALA A 134 7.39 15.61 -33.59
C ALA A 134 6.45 14.75 -34.46
N LEU A 135 5.13 14.96 -34.39
CA LEU A 135 4.14 14.18 -35.14
C LEU A 135 4.40 14.16 -36.65
N LYS A 136 4.70 15.31 -37.24
CA LYS A 136 5.00 15.42 -38.68
C LYS A 136 6.24 14.61 -39.07
N ALA A 137 7.27 14.62 -38.24
CA ALA A 137 8.50 13.87 -38.49
C ALA A 137 8.26 12.36 -38.38
N MET A 138 7.47 11.93 -37.39
CA MET A 138 7.05 10.54 -37.23
C MET A 138 6.26 10.04 -38.45
N HIS A 139 5.22 10.76 -38.87
CA HIS A 139 4.41 10.37 -40.04
C HIS A 139 5.21 10.36 -41.34
N ALA A 140 6.17 11.27 -41.50
CA ALA A 140 7.08 11.25 -42.63
C ALA A 140 7.99 10.01 -42.62
N ALA A 141 8.45 9.58 -41.45
CA ALA A 141 9.26 8.36 -41.32
C ALA A 141 8.43 7.10 -41.60
N ASP A 142 7.17 7.04 -41.17
CA ASP A 142 6.28 5.91 -41.44
C ASP A 142 5.89 5.78 -42.92
N ALA A 143 5.88 6.90 -43.66
CA ALA A 143 5.61 6.93 -45.09
C ALA A 143 6.86 6.64 -45.95
N ALA A 144 8.06 6.70 -45.37
CA ALA A 144 9.30 6.45 -46.09
C ALA A 144 9.46 4.94 -46.39
N PRO A 145 9.93 4.57 -47.59
CA PRO A 145 10.32 3.18 -47.87
C PRO A 145 11.38 2.72 -46.86
N PRO A 146 11.37 1.44 -46.42
CA PRO A 146 12.40 0.93 -45.52
C PRO A 146 13.77 1.13 -46.14
N ALA A 147 14.65 1.86 -45.44
CA ALA A 147 16.02 2.08 -45.86
C ALA A 147 16.83 0.79 -45.67
N SER A 148 16.78 -0.09 -46.66
CA SER A 148 17.79 -1.14 -46.84
C SER A 148 18.20 -1.21 -48.31
N PRO A 149 19.45 -0.83 -48.64
CA PRO A 149 20.01 -0.97 -49.97
C PRO A 149 20.64 -2.37 -50.11
N SER A 150 19.82 -3.41 -50.28
CA SER A 150 20.28 -4.68 -50.86
C SER A 150 19.08 -5.51 -51.33
N ALA A 151 18.57 -5.12 -52.49
CA ALA A 151 17.77 -5.90 -53.45
C ALA A 151 16.95 -4.91 -54.27
N ALA A 152 17.65 -4.19 -55.17
CA ALA A 152 16.98 -3.69 -56.35
C ALA A 152 16.35 -4.90 -57.07
N THR A 153 15.12 -4.73 -57.54
CA THR A 153 14.26 -5.70 -58.25
C THR A 153 13.24 -6.42 -57.37
N SER A 154 12.14 -5.71 -57.06
CA SER A 154 10.79 -6.17 -57.43
C SER A 154 9.76 -5.10 -57.05
N ALA A 155 9.02 -4.64 -58.05
CA ALA A 155 7.87 -3.76 -57.91
C ALA A 155 6.71 -4.52 -57.25
N SER A 156 6.65 -4.46 -55.92
CA SER A 156 5.41 -4.61 -55.14
C SER A 156 5.75 -4.17 -53.73
N ALA A 157 5.32 -2.97 -53.32
CA ALA A 157 5.45 -2.49 -51.94
C ALA A 157 4.51 -3.30 -51.04
N SER A 158 4.87 -4.57 -50.80
CA SER A 158 4.22 -5.38 -49.79
C SER A 158 4.49 -4.75 -48.43
N PRO A 159 3.48 -4.65 -47.54
CA PRO A 159 3.68 -4.11 -46.22
C PRO A 159 4.82 -4.86 -45.50
N SER A 160 5.76 -4.14 -44.91
CA SER A 160 6.89 -4.76 -44.22
C SER A 160 6.41 -5.49 -42.96
N MET A 161 6.85 -6.73 -42.80
CA MET A 161 6.61 -7.51 -41.59
C MET A 161 7.42 -6.91 -40.44
N ALA A 162 6.73 -6.48 -39.38
CA ALA A 162 7.32 -5.99 -38.15
C ALA A 162 7.33 -7.08 -37.08
N THR A 163 8.38 -7.09 -36.26
CA THR A 163 8.45 -7.85 -35.01
C THR A 163 8.38 -6.86 -33.86
N VAL A 164 7.44 -7.05 -32.93
CA VAL A 164 7.23 -6.18 -31.78
C VAL A 164 7.40 -6.99 -30.51
N THR A 165 8.33 -6.55 -29.68
CA THR A 165 8.52 -7.05 -28.31
C THR A 165 8.11 -5.98 -27.33
N GLY A 166 7.45 -6.36 -26.24
CA GLY A 166 6.99 -5.42 -25.24
C GLY A 166 6.25 -6.07 -24.09
N LEU A 167 5.57 -5.25 -23.30
CA LEU A 167 4.79 -5.68 -22.15
C LEU A 167 3.31 -5.75 -22.50
N LEU A 168 2.66 -6.89 -22.22
CA LEU A 168 1.22 -7.02 -22.34
C LEU A 168 0.52 -6.18 -21.27
N ARG A 169 -0.43 -5.35 -21.70
CA ARG A 169 -1.28 -4.52 -20.84
C ARG A 169 -2.75 -4.75 -21.15
N ILE A 170 -3.56 -4.81 -20.11
CA ILE A 170 -5.01 -4.94 -20.24
C ILE A 170 -5.60 -3.64 -20.76
N SER A 171 -6.65 -3.74 -21.60
CA SER A 171 -7.41 -2.58 -22.09
C SER A 171 -7.82 -1.66 -20.94
N GLN A 172 -7.81 -0.35 -21.19
CA GLN A 172 -8.14 0.69 -20.21
C GLN A 172 -9.48 1.35 -20.57
N PRO A 173 -10.63 0.74 -20.24
CA PRO A 173 -11.92 1.23 -20.71
C PRO A 173 -12.36 2.53 -20.04
N GLY A 174 -13.14 3.33 -20.77
CA GLY A 174 -13.93 4.44 -20.21
C GLY A 174 -13.25 5.81 -20.10
N GLY A 175 -11.91 5.90 -20.18
CA GLY A 175 -11.21 7.19 -20.14
C GLY A 175 -10.08 7.29 -19.10
N GLY A 176 -9.47 8.47 -19.04
CA GLY A 176 -8.48 8.84 -18.04
C GLY A 176 -9.11 9.55 -16.84
N PHE A 177 -8.28 10.01 -15.90
CA PHE A 177 -8.75 10.75 -14.72
C PHE A 177 -9.57 11.98 -15.12
N LEU A 178 -10.85 12.03 -14.73
CA LEU A 178 -11.83 13.09 -15.03
C LEU A 178 -12.07 13.37 -16.53
N ARG A 179 -11.61 12.50 -17.44
CA ARG A 179 -11.74 12.69 -18.89
C ARG A 179 -12.16 11.40 -19.56
N HIS A 180 -13.29 11.42 -20.26
CA HIS A 180 -13.80 10.28 -21.00
C HIS A 180 -13.33 10.33 -22.45
N ASN A 181 -13.07 9.17 -23.05
CA ASN A 181 -12.82 9.10 -24.49
C ASN A 181 -14.03 9.69 -25.25
N ASP A 182 -13.75 10.41 -26.32
CA ASP A 182 -14.75 10.96 -27.24
C ASP A 182 -14.40 10.49 -28.66
N PRO A 183 -14.86 9.29 -29.04
CA PRO A 183 -14.58 8.72 -30.35
C PRO A 183 -15.13 9.56 -31.52
N ALA A 184 -16.21 10.30 -31.30
CA ALA A 184 -16.83 11.13 -32.34
C ALA A 184 -15.95 12.34 -32.71
N ALA A 185 -15.22 12.88 -31.73
CA ALA A 185 -14.25 13.95 -31.95
C ALA A 185 -12.79 13.46 -32.08
N ASP A 186 -12.56 12.15 -32.15
CA ASP A 186 -11.25 11.50 -32.14
C ASP A 186 -10.33 11.93 -30.97
N ARG A 187 -10.92 12.13 -29.78
CA ARG A 187 -10.18 12.51 -28.57
C ARG A 187 -10.09 11.34 -27.60
N TRP A 188 -8.87 10.87 -27.36
CA TRP A 188 -8.63 9.70 -26.53
C TRP A 188 -7.81 10.06 -25.30
N PHE A 189 -8.24 9.61 -24.12
CA PHE A 189 -7.58 9.85 -22.83
C PHE A 189 -7.17 8.55 -22.11
N SER A 190 -7.50 7.41 -22.72
CA SER A 190 -7.12 6.06 -22.26
C SER A 190 -6.87 5.15 -23.45
N ARG A 191 -6.08 4.10 -23.23
CA ARG A 191 -5.76 3.08 -24.24
C ARG A 191 -6.85 1.99 -24.24
N ASP A 192 -8.08 2.42 -24.51
CA ASP A 192 -9.24 1.55 -24.60
C ASP A 192 -9.22 0.81 -25.95
N VAL A 193 -8.74 -0.44 -25.93
CA VAL A 193 -8.53 -1.23 -27.15
C VAL A 193 -9.83 -1.45 -27.90
N GLN A 194 -10.92 -1.72 -27.20
CA GLN A 194 -12.20 -2.06 -27.83
C GLN A 194 -12.88 -0.81 -28.38
N ALA A 195 -12.87 0.31 -27.64
CA ALA A 195 -13.42 1.56 -28.14
C ALA A 195 -12.60 2.10 -29.33
N ILE A 196 -11.26 2.07 -29.26
CA ILE A 196 -10.39 2.46 -30.38
C ILE A 196 -10.66 1.54 -31.59
N GLY A 197 -10.73 0.23 -31.36
CA GLY A 197 -11.00 -0.73 -32.43
C GLY A 197 -12.32 -0.48 -33.14
N ALA A 198 -13.39 -0.21 -32.39
CA ALA A 198 -14.68 0.15 -32.95
C ALA A 198 -14.61 1.45 -33.78
N ALA A 199 -13.96 2.49 -33.25
CA ALA A 199 -13.79 3.77 -33.94
C ALA A 199 -12.94 3.66 -35.23
N ARG A 200 -12.07 2.66 -35.32
CA ARG A 200 -11.23 2.37 -36.50
C ARG A 200 -11.80 1.29 -37.42
N GLY A 201 -13.03 0.82 -37.16
CA GLY A 201 -13.72 -0.19 -37.98
C GLY A 201 -13.05 -1.57 -37.95
N LEU A 202 -12.42 -1.94 -36.84
CA LEU A 202 -11.81 -3.26 -36.65
C LEU A 202 -12.88 -4.29 -36.26
N ASP A 203 -12.75 -5.52 -36.76
CA ASP A 203 -13.61 -6.63 -36.33
C ASP A 203 -13.29 -6.99 -34.86
N PRO A 204 -14.25 -6.83 -33.92
CA PRO A 204 -14.02 -7.11 -32.51
C PRO A 204 -13.70 -8.59 -32.24
N ARG A 205 -14.14 -9.52 -33.11
CA ARG A 205 -13.81 -10.96 -32.98
C ARG A 205 -12.36 -11.26 -33.34
N ARG A 206 -11.70 -10.35 -34.06
CA ARG A 206 -10.30 -10.44 -34.45
C ARG A 206 -9.42 -9.47 -33.67
N LEU A 207 -9.97 -8.73 -32.70
CA LEU A 207 -9.22 -7.78 -31.91
C LEU A 207 -8.89 -8.35 -30.53
N ALA A 208 -7.61 -8.38 -30.20
CA ALA A 208 -7.15 -8.80 -28.88
C ALA A 208 -7.77 -7.94 -27.76
N PRO A 209 -8.09 -8.51 -26.58
CA PRO A 209 -8.64 -7.77 -25.44
C PRO A 209 -7.56 -7.01 -24.64
N TYR A 210 -6.37 -6.86 -25.22
CA TYR A 210 -5.18 -6.28 -24.59
C TYR A 210 -4.39 -5.48 -25.64
N PHE A 211 -3.45 -4.67 -25.17
CA PHE A 211 -2.45 -4.02 -26.01
C PHE A 211 -1.03 -4.39 -25.55
N ILE A 212 -0.04 -4.12 -26.40
CA ILE A 212 1.37 -4.30 -26.06
C ILE A 212 2.01 -2.92 -25.97
N ASP A 213 2.56 -2.56 -24.81
CA ASP A 213 3.49 -1.44 -24.65
C ASP A 213 4.84 -1.87 -25.22
N ALA A 214 5.21 -1.38 -26.41
CA ALA A 214 6.45 -1.76 -27.06
C ALA A 214 7.67 -1.37 -26.20
N ASP A 215 8.68 -2.24 -26.19
CA ASP A 215 9.96 -1.94 -25.57
C ASP A 215 10.64 -0.74 -26.24
N ALA A 216 11.68 -0.21 -25.60
CA ALA A 216 12.59 0.70 -26.27
C ALA A 216 13.24 -0.04 -27.46
N GLY A 217 12.97 0.42 -28.68
CA GLY A 217 13.56 -0.15 -29.88
C GLY A 217 15.08 0.10 -29.97
N PRO A 218 15.79 -0.61 -30.86
CA PRO A 218 17.22 -0.38 -31.10
C PRO A 218 17.52 1.05 -31.60
N ASP A 219 16.54 1.72 -32.19
CA ASP A 219 16.59 3.13 -32.60
C ASP A 219 16.24 4.09 -31.43
N ALA A 220 16.90 3.91 -30.29
CA ALA A 220 16.72 4.78 -29.14
C ALA A 220 16.96 6.25 -29.54
N GLY A 221 15.99 7.13 -29.26
CA GLY A 221 16.04 8.55 -29.62
C GLY A 221 15.25 8.95 -30.87
N ARG A 222 14.59 8.00 -31.56
CA ARG A 222 13.58 8.30 -32.60
C ARG A 222 12.16 8.29 -32.04
N TRP A 223 11.27 9.01 -32.72
CA TRP A 223 9.85 9.02 -32.43
C TRP A 223 9.12 7.88 -33.17
N PRO A 224 8.12 7.24 -32.55
CA PRO A 224 7.72 7.35 -31.15
C PRO A 224 8.73 6.68 -30.20
N VAL A 225 8.88 7.22 -28.99
CA VAL A 225 9.79 6.70 -27.96
C VAL A 225 9.08 5.58 -27.19
N GLY A 226 9.46 4.33 -27.46
CA GLY A 226 8.99 3.15 -26.74
C GLY A 226 9.64 2.97 -25.35
N GLY A 227 9.24 1.93 -24.62
CA GLY A 227 9.85 1.57 -23.34
C GLY A 227 9.52 2.47 -22.14
N LEU A 228 8.54 3.38 -22.29
CA LEU A 228 8.14 4.34 -21.24
C LEU A 228 7.08 3.78 -20.28
N THR A 229 7.00 2.46 -20.13
CA THR A 229 6.07 1.83 -19.18
C THR A 229 6.56 2.08 -17.76
N VAL A 230 5.89 2.97 -17.04
CA VAL A 230 6.18 3.20 -15.62
C VAL A 230 5.54 2.11 -14.78
N ILE A 231 6.36 1.26 -14.16
CA ILE A 231 5.93 0.23 -13.20
C ILE A 231 6.30 0.75 -11.80
N SER A 232 5.30 1.22 -11.05
CA SER A 232 5.51 1.75 -9.71
C SER A 232 4.41 1.30 -8.75
N PHE A 233 4.82 0.76 -7.60
CA PHE A 233 3.92 0.18 -6.59
C PHE A 233 4.20 0.76 -5.20
N PRO A 234 3.58 1.88 -4.76
CA PRO A 234 3.90 2.64 -3.54
C PRO A 234 4.57 1.87 -2.38
N ASN A 235 3.93 1.37 -1.32
CA ASN A 235 4.56 0.50 -0.28
C ASN A 235 5.18 1.22 0.94
N ASN A 236 4.33 1.97 1.64
CA ASN A 236 4.67 2.60 2.93
C ASN A 236 4.30 1.72 4.14
N HIS A 237 3.96 0.44 3.93
CA HIS A 237 3.38 -0.44 4.96
C HIS A 237 4.31 -0.68 6.15
N LEU A 238 5.65 -0.70 5.93
CA LEU A 238 6.61 -0.84 7.03
C LEU A 238 6.58 0.36 7.97
N VAL A 239 6.56 1.58 7.42
CA VAL A 239 6.50 2.81 8.22
C VAL A 239 5.23 2.82 9.07
N TYR A 240 4.08 2.49 8.48
CA TYR A 240 2.83 2.40 9.24
C TYR A 240 2.86 1.31 10.31
N ALA A 241 3.41 0.12 10.02
CA ALA A 241 3.55 -0.93 11.01
C ALA A 241 4.38 -0.47 12.22
N LEU A 242 5.52 0.20 11.97
CA LEU A 242 6.37 0.77 13.03
C LEU A 242 5.61 1.82 13.84
N THR A 243 4.83 2.70 13.20
CA THR A 243 3.99 3.68 13.89
C THR A 243 3.00 2.99 14.82
N TRP A 244 2.27 1.96 14.35
CA TRP A 244 1.30 1.26 15.18
C TRP A 244 1.95 0.54 16.37
N TYR A 245 3.08 -0.12 16.17
CA TYR A 245 3.80 -0.74 17.27
C TYR A 245 4.41 0.26 18.25
N ALA A 246 4.89 1.41 17.77
CA ALA A 246 5.35 2.50 18.64
C ALA A 246 4.20 3.02 19.52
N LEU A 247 3.00 3.22 18.94
CA LEU A 247 1.81 3.59 19.70
C LEU A 247 1.41 2.51 20.72
N ALA A 248 1.46 1.23 20.35
CA ALA A 248 1.22 0.13 21.28
C ALA A 248 2.21 0.16 22.46
N LEU A 249 3.51 0.33 22.19
CA LEU A 249 4.55 0.46 23.22
C LEU A 249 4.30 1.67 24.13
N MET A 250 3.92 2.82 23.57
CA MET A 250 3.58 4.02 24.35
C MET A 250 2.37 3.80 25.24
N THR A 251 1.31 3.14 24.75
CA THR A 251 0.13 2.78 25.54
C THR A 251 0.51 1.83 26.68
N ALA A 252 1.31 0.80 26.41
CA ALA A 252 1.80 -0.13 27.43
C ALA A 252 2.67 0.59 28.48
N ALA A 253 3.58 1.46 28.06
CA ALA A 253 4.44 2.23 28.96
C ALA A 253 3.63 3.18 29.85
N ALA A 254 2.66 3.90 29.28
CA ALA A 254 1.76 4.77 30.02
C ALA A 254 0.93 3.98 31.06
N PHE A 255 0.41 2.82 30.66
CA PHE A 255 -0.32 1.92 31.54
C PHE A 255 0.56 1.42 32.70
N LEU A 256 1.76 0.90 32.41
CA LEU A 256 2.71 0.43 33.43
C LEU A 256 3.15 1.54 34.39
N ARG A 257 3.38 2.76 33.88
CA ARG A 257 3.71 3.92 34.72
C ARG A 257 2.56 4.27 35.66
N SER A 258 1.31 4.19 35.19
CA SER A 258 0.13 4.40 36.03
C SER A 258 0.06 3.37 37.18
N LEU A 259 0.38 2.10 36.91
CA LEU A 259 0.44 1.05 37.93
C LEU A 259 1.56 1.29 38.95
N ARG A 260 2.75 1.74 38.51
CA ARG A 260 3.87 2.06 39.41
C ARG A 260 3.57 3.26 40.32
N SER A 261 2.93 4.29 39.78
CA SER A 261 2.51 5.47 40.56
C SER A 261 1.50 5.15 41.67
N LEU A 262 0.79 4.02 41.55
CA LEU A 262 -0.12 3.50 42.57
C LEU A 262 0.60 2.66 43.65
N ARG A 263 1.78 2.09 43.35
CA ARG A 263 2.56 1.26 44.28
C ARG A 263 3.47 2.09 45.20
N ILE A 264 3.91 3.27 44.75
CA ILE A 264 4.78 4.20 45.51
C ILE A 264 3.94 5.28 46.23
N ARG A 265 2.87 4.88 46.91
CA ARG A 265 2.30 5.68 48.01
C ARG A 265 2.62 4.94 49.31
N PRO A 266 3.79 5.17 49.94
CA PRO A 266 4.06 4.65 51.26
C PRO A 266 2.98 5.19 52.20
N GLY A 267 2.42 4.33 53.03
CA GLY A 267 1.42 4.70 54.02
C GLY A 267 1.86 5.94 54.80
N LEU A 268 0.92 6.84 55.02
CA LEU A 268 1.03 7.92 55.98
C LEU A 268 1.67 7.36 57.26
N ARG A 269 2.89 7.78 57.57
CA ARG A 269 3.42 7.63 58.93
C ARG A 269 2.40 8.33 59.85
N PRO A 270 1.93 7.70 60.94
CA PRO A 270 1.08 8.42 61.89
C PRO A 270 1.88 9.63 62.36
N ALA A 271 1.33 10.83 62.15
CA ALA A 271 1.92 12.05 62.64
C ALA A 271 1.98 11.96 64.17
N TRP A 272 3.18 11.78 64.72
CA TRP A 272 3.40 11.99 66.14
C TRP A 272 2.99 13.44 66.46
N ARG A 273 1.99 13.60 67.35
CA ARG A 273 1.59 14.89 67.89
C ARG A 273 2.31 15.09 69.23
N PRO A 274 3.16 16.12 69.40
CA PRO A 274 3.58 16.53 70.73
C PRO A 274 2.37 17.07 71.50
N GLY A 275 2.05 16.47 72.65
CA GLY A 275 1.08 17.02 73.61
C GLY A 275 -0.20 16.23 73.88
N SER A 276 -0.35 14.98 73.41
CA SER A 276 -1.43 14.12 73.95
C SER A 276 -0.99 13.46 75.26
N GLU A 277 -1.51 13.94 76.38
CA GLU A 277 -1.39 13.28 77.69
C GLU A 277 -1.92 11.84 77.65
N PRO A 278 -1.27 10.89 78.35
CA PRO A 278 -1.81 9.54 78.51
C PRO A 278 -3.05 9.57 79.43
N PRO A 279 -4.06 8.72 79.18
CA PRO A 279 -5.26 8.69 80.01
C PRO A 279 -4.95 8.13 81.41
N ILE A 280 -5.39 8.85 82.44
CA ILE A 280 -5.37 8.43 83.84
C ILE A 280 -6.30 7.22 84.00
N LEU A 281 -5.75 6.08 84.43
CA LEU A 281 -6.55 4.90 84.78
C LEU A 281 -7.23 5.11 86.14
N PRO A 282 -8.51 4.74 86.30
CA PRO A 282 -9.21 4.93 87.57
C PRO A 282 -8.73 3.93 88.64
N GLU A 283 -8.57 4.49 89.84
CA GLU A 283 -8.22 3.87 91.10
C GLU A 283 -9.15 2.70 91.45
N LYS A 284 -8.59 1.48 91.57
CA LYS A 284 -9.29 0.33 92.15
C LYS A 284 -9.00 0.24 93.64
N GLN A 285 -9.98 0.66 94.42
CA GLN A 285 -10.10 0.38 95.84
C GLN A 285 -10.61 -1.07 96.02
N THR A 286 -9.81 -1.95 96.62
CA THR A 286 -10.35 -3.16 97.28
C THR A 286 -9.57 -3.44 98.56
N ARG A 287 -10.39 -3.59 99.61
CA ARG A 287 -10.11 -3.83 101.02
C ARG A 287 -9.69 -5.29 101.23
N GLY A 288 -8.80 -5.51 102.20
CA GLY A 288 -8.05 -6.74 102.39
C GLY A 288 -8.74 -7.88 103.14
N GLU A 289 -7.98 -8.97 103.28
CA GLU A 289 -8.10 -9.98 104.34
C GLU A 289 -6.77 -10.75 104.46
N ARG A 290 -6.49 -11.22 105.68
CA ARG A 290 -5.21 -11.73 106.20
C ARG A 290 -5.08 -13.26 106.05
N GLU A 291 -3.89 -13.72 106.45
CA GLU A 291 -3.46 -15.09 106.83
C GLU A 291 -2.94 -15.92 105.65
N GLY A 292 -1.84 -16.66 105.75
CA GLY A 292 -0.98 -17.00 106.88
C GLY A 292 0.27 -17.69 106.33
N GLU A 293 1.35 -17.57 107.10
CA GLU A 293 2.70 -18.03 106.79
C GLU A 293 2.91 -19.46 107.32
N ASP A 294 3.84 -20.16 106.69
CA ASP A 294 4.54 -21.38 107.12
C ASP A 294 3.85 -22.76 106.98
N ASN A 295 4.45 -23.63 106.14
CA ASN A 295 5.15 -24.84 106.59
C ASN A 295 5.23 -25.93 105.49
N ARG A 296 6.47 -26.24 105.10
CA ARG A 296 7.05 -27.56 104.77
C ARG A 296 6.36 -28.59 103.83
N ASP A 297 7.17 -28.96 102.82
CA ASP A 297 7.76 -30.30 102.63
C ASP A 297 7.04 -31.36 101.77
N THR A 298 7.87 -32.01 100.93
CA THR A 298 7.68 -33.20 100.08
C THR A 298 6.60 -33.09 98.99
N GLY A 299 6.72 -33.65 97.79
CA GLY A 299 7.64 -34.61 97.23
C GLY A 299 7.15 -34.97 95.82
N ASN A 300 8.10 -35.33 94.98
CA ASN A 300 7.99 -35.83 93.62
C ASN A 300 7.05 -37.06 93.49
N VAL A 301 6.47 -37.26 92.28
CA VAL A 301 6.38 -38.52 91.50
C VAL A 301 5.02 -38.69 90.77
N ARG A 302 5.15 -38.73 89.43
CA ARG A 302 4.32 -39.36 88.37
C ARG A 302 2.92 -38.83 88.06
#